data_AF-A0A951VJA8-F1
#
_entry.id   AF-A0A951VJA8-F1
#
_cell.length_a   1.000
_cell.length_b   1.000
_cell.length_c   1.000
_cell.angle_alpha   90.00
_cell.angle_beta   90.00
_cell.angle_gamma   90.00
#
_symmetry.space_group_name_H-M   'P 1'
#
loop_
_entity.id
_entity.type
_entity.pdbx_description
1 polymer ?
#
loop_
_entity_poly.entity_id
_entity_poly.type
_entity_poly.pdbx_seq_one_letter_code
_entity_poly.pdbx_strand_id
1 'polypeptide(L)'
;MKYSNPIYQQKLGAVLKVIRKSKKIKAQTVADILSFSDQSNYVRIENAQVTDISFWRLLEICDALNCSLFQICFLLEIDFLGGGAIKSWDQFYESLKRLEENDKQQLLELANQLKNNSMEEQGME
;
A
#
# COMPACT_ATOMS: atom_id res chain seq x y z
N MET A 1 -9.28 -0.65 12.64
CA MET A 1 -8.69 -1.99 12.39
C MET A 1 -7.34 -2.07 13.08
N LYS A 2 -7.06 -3.13 13.86
CA LYS A 2 -5.73 -3.33 14.47
C LYS A 2 -4.84 -4.06 13.45
N TYR A 3 -3.86 -3.37 12.88
CA TYR A 3 -2.86 -3.91 11.95
C TYR A 3 -1.79 -4.79 12.64
N SER A 4 -2.16 -5.50 13.70
CA SER A 4 -1.24 -6.25 14.58
C SER A 4 -0.99 -7.69 14.12
N ASN A 5 -1.42 -8.07 12.91
CA ASN A 5 -1.13 -9.39 12.36
C ASN A 5 0.28 -9.40 11.72
N PRO A 6 1.22 -10.23 12.21
CA PRO A 6 2.60 -10.27 11.71
C PRO A 6 2.71 -10.56 10.21
N ILE A 7 1.78 -11.34 9.65
CA ILE A 7 1.74 -11.67 8.22
C ILE A 7 1.45 -10.41 7.39
N TYR A 8 0.52 -9.56 7.84
CA TYR A 8 0.19 -8.31 7.16
C TYR A 8 1.36 -7.32 7.18
N GLN A 9 2.10 -7.27 8.28
CA GLN A 9 3.26 -6.38 8.43
C GLN A 9 4.45 -6.84 7.56
N GLN A 10 4.66 -8.15 7.44
CA GLN A 10 5.63 -8.70 6.49
C GLN A 10 5.30 -8.32 5.04
N LYS A 11 4.03 -8.43 4.66
CA LYS A 11 3.57 -8.05 3.32
C LYS A 11 3.63 -6.55 3.08
N LEU A 12 3.33 -5.73 4.10
CA LEU A 12 3.43 -4.27 4.00
C LEU A 12 4.84 -3.82 3.61
N GLY A 13 5.86 -4.34 4.29
CA GLY A 13 7.26 -4.04 3.94
C GLY A 13 7.58 -4.37 2.48
N ALA A 14 7.11 -5.52 1.99
CA ALA A 14 7.31 -5.94 0.60
C ALA A 14 6.57 -5.02 -0.40
N VAL A 15 5.33 -4.64 -0.11
CA VAL A 15 4.54 -3.71 -0.95
C VAL A 15 5.22 -2.35 -1.05
N LEU A 16 5.65 -1.78 0.08
CA LEU A 16 6.38 -0.51 0.11
C LEU A 16 7.64 -0.56 -0.75
N LYS A 17 8.39 -1.65 -0.64
CA LYS A 17 9.60 -1.91 -1.44
C LYS A 17 9.31 -2.00 -2.93
N VAL A 18 8.19 -2.63 -3.32
CA VAL A 18 7.74 -2.72 -4.72
C VAL A 18 7.39 -1.33 -5.26
N ILE A 19 6.59 -0.55 -4.53
CA ILE A 19 6.20 0.81 -4.92
C ILE A 19 7.43 1.71 -5.08
N ARG A 20 8.34 1.67 -4.10
CA ARG A 20 9.56 2.48 -4.18
C ARG A 20 10.42 2.11 -5.39
N LYS A 21 10.64 0.82 -5.62
CA LYS A 21 11.45 0.34 -6.74
C LYS A 21 10.83 0.66 -8.10
N SER A 22 9.50 0.57 -8.24
CA SER A 22 8.83 0.91 -9.51
C SER A 22 9.01 2.39 -9.87
N LYS A 23 9.09 3.25 -8.86
CA LYS A 23 9.38 4.69 -9.00
C LYS A 23 10.87 5.03 -9.06
N LYS A 24 11.76 4.04 -9.00
CA LYS A 24 13.23 4.21 -8.98
C LYS A 24 13.74 5.11 -7.85
N ILE A 25 13.00 5.19 -6.74
CA ILE A 25 13.39 5.98 -5.57
C ILE A 25 14.38 5.17 -4.72
N LYS A 26 15.44 5.80 -4.22
CA LYS A 26 16.38 5.15 -3.28
C LYS A 26 15.74 5.09 -1.88
N ALA A 27 15.95 4.00 -1.16
CA ALA A 27 15.46 3.88 0.23
C ALA A 27 15.94 5.05 1.11
N GLN A 28 17.18 5.47 0.89
CA GLN A 28 17.79 6.65 1.51
C GLN A 28 16.95 7.92 1.34
N THR A 29 16.47 8.20 0.12
CA THR A 29 15.66 9.37 -0.17
C THR A 29 14.34 9.36 0.59
N VAL A 30 13.71 8.19 0.75
CA VAL A 30 12.48 8.08 1.54
C VAL A 30 12.76 8.30 3.02
N ALA A 31 13.87 7.76 3.53
CA ALA A 31 14.27 7.95 4.91
C ALA A 31 14.62 9.42 5.22
N ASP A 32 15.25 10.13 4.28
CA ASP A 32 15.50 11.57 4.37
C ASP A 32 14.19 12.38 4.45
N ILE A 33 13.21 12.09 3.58
CA ILE A 33 11.89 12.75 3.59
C ILE A 33 11.16 12.53 4.91
N LEU A 34 11.20 11.29 5.43
CA LEU A 34 10.56 10.92 6.70
C LEU A 34 11.33 11.39 7.93
N SER A 35 12.46 12.10 7.73
CA SER A 35 13.33 12.61 8.79
C SER A 35 13.76 11.53 9.78
N PHE A 36 14.07 10.32 9.30
CA PHE A 36 14.62 9.29 10.17
C PHE A 36 16.04 9.66 10.62
N SER A 37 16.28 9.59 11.93
CA SER A 37 17.61 9.81 12.51
C SER A 37 18.62 8.74 12.08
N ASP A 38 18.16 7.50 11.96
CA ASP A 38 18.89 6.40 11.34
C ASP A 38 18.26 6.04 10.01
N GLN A 39 19.04 6.22 8.96
CA GLN A 39 18.68 6.02 7.57
C GLN A 39 18.40 4.54 7.23
N SER A 40 18.88 3.61 8.07
CA SER A 40 18.56 2.20 7.98
C SER A 40 17.10 1.90 8.33
N ASN A 41 16.40 2.79 9.07
CA ASN A 41 15.06 2.52 9.58
C ASN A 41 14.03 2.27 8.48
N TYR A 42 14.09 2.99 7.37
CA TYR A 42 13.18 2.73 6.25
C TYR A 42 13.45 1.37 5.60
N VAL A 43 14.72 0.97 5.47
CA VAL A 43 15.09 -0.37 4.99
C VAL A 43 14.60 -1.47 5.95
N ARG A 44 14.63 -1.21 7.26
CA ARG A 44 14.10 -2.11 8.28
C ARG A 44 12.58 -2.25 8.17
N ILE A 45 11.87 -1.17 7.87
CA ILE A 45 10.43 -1.19 7.52
C ILE A 45 10.17 -2.07 6.29
N GLU A 46 10.91 -1.85 5.19
CA GLU A 46 10.75 -2.65 3.96
C GLU A 46 11.02 -4.15 4.16
N ASN A 47 11.93 -4.48 5.07
CA ASN A 47 12.27 -5.86 5.40
C ASN A 47 11.47 -6.42 6.59
N ALA A 48 10.40 -5.72 7.00
CA ALA A 48 9.51 -6.13 8.09
C ALA A 48 10.20 -6.37 9.45
N GLN A 49 11.34 -5.72 9.67
CA GLN A 49 12.05 -5.69 10.94
C GLN A 49 11.50 -4.62 11.90
N VAL A 50 10.63 -3.74 11.38
CA VAL A 50 9.79 -2.83 12.16
C VAL A 50 8.35 -3.22 11.86
N THR A 51 7.70 -3.78 12.87
CA THR A 51 6.38 -4.39 12.76
C THR A 51 5.27 -3.40 13.10
N ASP A 52 5.45 -2.56 14.12
CA ASP A 52 4.41 -1.63 14.58
C ASP A 52 4.44 -0.27 13.86
N ILE A 53 4.08 -0.27 12.57
CA ILE A 53 3.94 0.97 11.79
C ILE A 53 2.55 1.56 12.06
N SER A 54 2.52 2.72 12.69
CA SER A 54 1.26 3.44 12.95
C SER A 54 0.61 3.90 11.64
N PHE A 55 -0.71 4.09 11.67
CA PHE A 55 -1.47 4.60 10.53
C PHE A 55 -0.93 5.95 10.02
N TRP A 56 -0.61 6.87 10.93
CA TRP A 56 -0.02 8.17 10.59
C TRP A 56 1.34 8.03 9.90
N ARG A 57 2.20 7.12 10.41
CA ARG A 57 3.48 6.84 9.77
C ARG A 57 3.31 6.25 8.38
N LEU A 58 2.27 5.42 8.18
CA LEU A 58 1.94 4.87 6.87
C LEU A 58 1.51 5.97 5.87
N LEU A 59 0.75 6.98 6.31
CA LEU A 59 0.40 8.13 5.48
C LEU A 59 1.63 8.96 5.09
N GLU A 60 2.53 9.23 6.03
CA GLU A 60 3.79 9.92 5.70
C GLU A 60 4.62 9.14 4.66
N ILE A 61 4.64 7.81 4.75
CA ILE A 61 5.29 6.95 3.76
C ILE A 61 4.59 7.04 2.41
N CYS A 62 3.26 7.11 2.37
CA CYS A 62 2.48 7.33 1.15
C CYS A 62 2.92 8.63 0.46
N ASP A 63 3.02 9.72 1.21
CA ASP A 63 3.43 11.03 0.70
C ASP A 63 4.87 10.99 0.17
N ALA A 64 5.79 10.39 0.94
CA ALA A 64 7.20 10.27 0.54
C ALA A 64 7.40 9.41 -0.72
N LEU A 65 6.52 8.43 -0.95
CA LEU A 65 6.50 7.60 -2.15
C LEU A 65 5.63 8.17 -3.28
N ASN A 66 4.91 9.26 -3.04
CA ASN A 66 3.90 9.81 -3.94
C ASN A 66 2.91 8.72 -4.42
N CYS A 67 2.37 7.94 -3.48
CA CYS A 67 1.35 6.92 -3.73
C CYS A 67 0.16 7.09 -2.80
N SER A 68 -1.02 6.61 -3.21
CA SER A 68 -2.18 6.62 -2.32
C SER A 68 -2.16 5.46 -1.33
N LEU A 69 -2.78 5.65 -0.17
CA LEU A 69 -3.03 4.54 0.78
C LEU A 69 -3.80 3.41 0.11
N PHE A 70 -4.74 3.74 -0.79
CA PHE A 70 -5.45 2.76 -1.60
C PHE A 70 -4.49 1.86 -2.40
N GLN A 71 -3.46 2.41 -3.04
CA GLN A 71 -2.49 1.62 -3.81
C GLN A 71 -1.77 0.60 -2.91
N ILE A 72 -1.45 0.97 -1.67
CA ILE A 72 -0.83 0.05 -0.69
C ILE A 72 -1.81 -1.04 -0.27
N CYS A 73 -3.01 -0.67 0.17
CA CYS A 73 -4.05 -1.63 0.57
C CYS A 73 -4.38 -2.59 -0.57
N PHE A 74 -4.52 -2.06 -1.78
CA PHE A 74 -4.81 -2.82 -2.95
C PHE A 74 -3.70 -3.83 -3.30
N LEU A 75 -2.42 -3.42 -3.25
CA LEU A 75 -1.29 -4.34 -3.45
C LEU A 75 -1.16 -5.37 -2.32
N LEU A 76 -1.51 -5.02 -1.09
CA LEU A 76 -1.58 -5.96 0.03
C LEU A 76 -2.62 -7.07 -0.20
N GLU A 77 -3.81 -6.69 -0.68
CA GLU A 77 -4.88 -7.64 -1.01
C GLU A 77 -4.51 -8.49 -2.23
N ILE A 78 -3.92 -7.92 -3.29
CA ILE A 78 -3.44 -8.72 -4.44
C ILE A 78 -2.38 -9.74 -4.02
N ASP A 79 -1.42 -9.33 -3.18
CA ASP A 79 -0.37 -10.23 -2.73
C ASP A 79 -0.92 -11.32 -1.80
N PHE A 80 -2.10 -11.10 -1.21
CA PHE A 80 -2.92 -12.12 -0.55
C PHE A 80 -3.53 -13.12 -1.54
N LEU A 81 -3.82 -12.71 -2.77
CA LEU A 81 -4.54 -13.48 -3.80
C LEU A 81 -3.65 -14.32 -4.74
N GLY A 82 -2.33 -14.39 -4.51
CA GLY A 82 -1.48 -15.40 -5.15
C GLY A 82 -0.31 -14.90 -5.99
N GLY A 83 0.52 -14.01 -5.41
CA GLY A 83 1.97 -14.07 -5.60
C GLY A 83 2.49 -13.75 -7.00
N GLY A 84 2.29 -12.50 -7.43
CA GLY A 84 3.02 -11.95 -8.55
C GLY A 84 2.87 -10.44 -8.57
N ALA A 85 3.98 -9.69 -8.54
CA ALA A 85 3.95 -8.25 -8.72
C ALA A 85 3.23 -7.94 -10.04
N ILE A 86 2.03 -7.38 -9.98
CA ILE A 86 1.29 -7.00 -11.17
C ILE A 86 2.09 -5.90 -11.89
N LYS A 87 2.49 -6.16 -13.14
CA LYS A 87 3.36 -5.26 -13.93
C LYS A 87 2.61 -4.45 -14.98
N SER A 88 1.32 -4.71 -15.18
CA SER A 88 0.50 -4.06 -16.21
C SER A 88 -0.99 -4.07 -15.83
N TRP A 89 -1.77 -3.19 -16.44
CA TRP A 89 -3.22 -3.16 -16.26
C TRP A 89 -3.89 -4.46 -16.68
N ASP A 90 -3.43 -5.08 -17.78
CA ASP A 90 -3.97 -6.36 -18.25
C ASP A 90 -3.75 -7.48 -17.23
N GLN A 91 -2.56 -7.55 -16.62
CA GLN A 91 -2.29 -8.52 -15.56
C GLN A 91 -3.17 -8.30 -14.33
N PHE A 92 -3.48 -7.04 -14.03
CA PHE A 92 -4.39 -6.71 -12.95
C PHE A 92 -5.82 -7.16 -13.27
N TYR A 93 -6.32 -6.81 -14.45
CA TYR A 93 -7.66 -7.20 -14.87
C TYR A 93 -7.82 -8.73 -14.92
N GLU A 94 -6.79 -9.46 -15.38
CA GLU A 94 -6.78 -10.92 -15.34
C GLU A 94 -6.73 -11.48 -13.91
N SER A 95 -6.05 -10.82 -12.97
CA SER A 95 -6.09 -11.23 -11.55
C SER A 95 -7.47 -11.04 -10.94
N LEU A 96 -8.21 -9.98 -11.31
CA LEU A 96 -9.57 -9.73 -10.83
C LEU A 96 -10.56 -10.81 -11.27
N LYS A 97 -10.36 -11.38 -12.46
CA LYS A 97 -11.20 -12.48 -12.96
C LYS A 97 -11.12 -13.74 -12.10
N ARG A 98 -9.99 -13.96 -11.44
CA ARG A 98 -9.72 -15.15 -10.60
C ARG A 98 -10.29 -15.03 -9.19
N LEU A 99 -10.80 -13.86 -8.82
CA LEU A 99 -11.38 -13.63 -7.52
C LEU A 99 -12.71 -14.36 -7.35
N GLU A 100 -12.97 -14.80 -6.13
CA GLU A 100 -14.28 -15.27 -5.75
C GLU A 100 -15.29 -14.10 -5.76
N GLU A 101 -16.56 -14.43 -5.91
CA GLU A 101 -17.61 -13.41 -6.06
C GLU A 101 -17.67 -12.49 -4.83
N ASN A 102 -17.43 -13.03 -3.63
CA ASN A 102 -17.38 -12.26 -2.40
C ASN A 102 -16.26 -11.20 -2.40
N ASP A 103 -15.07 -11.56 -2.87
CA ASP A 103 -13.93 -10.63 -2.92
C ASP A 103 -14.14 -9.53 -3.97
N LYS A 104 -14.80 -9.87 -5.09
CA LYS A 104 -15.23 -8.87 -6.09
C LYS A 104 -16.20 -7.86 -5.50
N GLN A 105 -17.16 -8.31 -4.68
CA GLN A 105 -18.10 -7.41 -4.02
C GLN A 105 -17.41 -6.47 -3.03
N GLN A 106 -16.44 -6.98 -2.25
CA GLN A 106 -15.66 -6.14 -1.34
C GLN A 106 -14.82 -5.09 -2.08
N LEU A 107 -14.20 -5.44 -3.21
CA LEU A 107 -13.48 -4.49 -4.06
C LEU A 107 -14.40 -3.42 -4.66
N LEU A 108 -15.62 -3.83 -5.07
CA LEU A 108 -16.62 -2.91 -5.60
C LEU A 108 -17.11 -1.93 -4.51
N GLU A 109 -17.35 -2.42 -3.30
CA GLU A 109 -17.75 -1.59 -2.17
C GLU A 109 -16.66 -0.56 -1.82
N LEU A 110 -15.41 -1.00 -1.77
CA LEU A 110 -14.26 -0.11 -1.54
C LEU A 110 -14.14 0.97 -2.63
N ALA A 111 -14.29 0.59 -3.90
CA ALA A 111 -14.26 1.55 -5.01
C ALA A 111 -15.39 2.60 -4.91
N ASN A 112 -16.58 2.19 -4.49
CA ASN A 112 -17.72 3.08 -4.28
C ASN A 112 -17.51 4.03 -3.09
N GLN A 113 -16.96 3.54 -1.98
CA GLN A 113 -16.62 4.38 -0.82
C GLN A 113 -15.60 5.47 -1.19
N LEU A 114 -14.56 5.11 -1.95
CA LEU A 114 -13.55 6.07 -2.40
C LEU A 114 -14.15 7.14 -3.31
N LYS A 115 -15.05 6.76 -4.21
CA LYS A 115 -15.77 7.70 -5.08
C LYS A 115 -16.61 8.68 -4.24
N ASN A 116 -17.37 8.18 -3.27
CA ASN A 116 -18.25 9.02 -2.45
C ASN A 116 -17.47 9.99 -1.56
N ASN A 117 -16.39 9.54 -0.93
CA ASN A 117 -15.54 10.40 -0.10
C ASN A 117 -14.88 11.52 -0.93
N SER A 118 -14.51 11.24 -2.19
CA SER A 118 -13.95 12.26 -3.09
C SER A 118 -14.97 13.33 -3.52
N MET A 119 -16.27 13.02 -3.44
CA MET A 119 -17.35 13.95 -3.78
C MET A 119 -17.77 14.81 -2.57
N GLU A 120 -17.67 14.28 -1.35
CA GLU A 120 -17.94 15.03 -0.11
C GLU A 120 -16.87 16.10 0.15
N GLU A 121 -15.59 15.82 -0.16
CA GLU A 121 -14.51 16.81 -0.09
C GLU A 121 -14.65 17.94 -1.13
N GLN A 122 -15.32 17.69 -2.26
CA GLN A 122 -15.58 18.70 -3.31
C GLN A 122 -16.88 19.49 -3.11
N GLY A 123 -17.72 19.10 -2.14
CA GLY A 123 -18.98 19.77 -1.80
C GLY A 123 -18.89 20.71 -0.59
N MET A 124 -17.70 20.90 -0.02
CA MET A 124 -17.41 21.80 1.11
C MET A 124 -16.57 23.02 0.69
N GLU A 125 -16.91 23.64 -0.44
CA GLU A 125 -16.50 25.00 -0.80
C GLU A 125 -17.69 25.95 -0.86
#